data_AF-G0M6L4-F1
#
_entry.id   AF-G0M6L4-F1
#
_cell.length_a   1.000
_cell.length_b   1.000
_cell.length_c   1.000
_cell.angle_alpha   90.00
_cell.angle_beta   90.00
_cell.angle_gamma   90.00
#
_symmetry.space_group_name_H-M   'P 1'
#
loop_
_entity.id
_entity.type
_entity.pdbx_description
1 polymer ?
#
loop_
_entity_poly.entity_id
_entity_poly.type
_entity_poly.pdbx_seq_one_letter_code
_entity_poly.pdbx_strand_id
1 'polypeptide(L)'
;MAHKTSKSAGWSFKPPRQELNLIQYTSQVEPLDVQLLNHLREQAQNTDDLSVLFNILPPVEQLVSEIPYTLPLLEAIYLKCELRSVEDGLLLPTKELCCEQLFCQLVWWTAFCEQSNSTSVKKHCAMFTDFQPCIATLMTIIGRQCPDLVKRAHEDRNQLKTCLESLGCHGLVNCSSGLIRMTDAVHLELLKHVENLKVICTQIKELQHDPKSNAPDPSCESHQRQMSMRLSQVFERLKLNETLQCVLEETFQNQHVSDFQVETIRNCV
;
A
#
# COMPACT_ATOMS: atom_id res chain seq x y z
N MET A 1 34.44 -26.38 -12.17
CA MET A 1 33.15 -25.69 -12.38
C MET A 1 32.44 -25.60 -11.04
N ALA A 2 32.54 -24.45 -10.36
CA ALA A 2 31.92 -24.25 -9.05
C ALA A 2 30.61 -23.47 -9.24
N HIS A 3 29.48 -24.13 -9.05
CA HIS A 3 28.18 -23.48 -8.99
C HIS A 3 28.12 -22.61 -7.72
N LYS A 4 28.35 -21.30 -7.89
CA LYS A 4 27.96 -20.30 -6.88
C LYS A 4 26.44 -20.21 -6.90
N THR A 5 25.79 -20.88 -5.97
CA THR A 5 24.39 -20.62 -5.66
C THR A 5 24.29 -19.23 -5.03
N SER A 6 23.71 -18.29 -5.78
CA SER A 6 23.26 -17.01 -5.23
C SER A 6 22.27 -17.30 -4.10
N LYS A 7 22.74 -17.20 -2.86
CA LYS A 7 21.86 -17.13 -1.70
C LYS A 7 21.16 -15.78 -1.79
N SER A 8 19.93 -15.77 -2.31
CA SER A 8 19.01 -14.68 -2.05
C SER A 8 18.90 -14.57 -0.54
N ALA A 9 19.24 -13.40 0.01
CA ALA A 9 18.89 -13.04 1.37
C ALA A 9 17.38 -12.87 1.42
N GLY A 10 16.66 -14.00 1.39
CA GLY A 10 15.25 -14.06 1.64
C GLY A 10 15.04 -13.57 3.06
N TRP A 11 14.33 -12.45 3.19
CA TRP A 11 13.69 -12.09 4.43
C TRP A 11 12.73 -13.23 4.78
N SER A 12 13.22 -14.20 5.55
CA SER A 12 12.34 -15.14 6.22
C SER A 12 11.78 -14.36 7.39
N PHE A 13 10.60 -13.77 7.22
CA PHE A 13 9.71 -13.51 8.35
C PHE A 13 9.32 -14.89 8.89
N LYS A 14 10.22 -15.50 9.66
CA LYS A 14 9.78 -16.43 10.69
C LYS A 14 9.25 -15.52 11.77
N PRO A 15 7.92 -15.41 11.95
CA PRO A 15 7.44 -14.81 13.18
C PRO A 15 8.15 -15.58 14.31
N PRO A 16 8.63 -14.90 15.38
CA PRO A 16 9.00 -15.62 16.58
C PRO A 16 7.86 -16.59 16.90
N ARG A 17 8.16 -17.78 17.41
CA ARG A 17 7.16 -18.77 17.87
C ARG A 17 6.42 -18.26 19.11
N GLN A 18 5.86 -17.08 18.98
CA GLN A 18 4.91 -16.44 19.84
C GLN A 18 3.69 -16.41 18.93
N GLU A 19 2.67 -17.17 19.30
CA GLU A 19 1.38 -17.18 18.63
C GLU A 19 1.10 -15.75 18.20
N LEU A 20 1.12 -15.50 16.88
CA LEU A 20 0.57 -14.26 16.37
C LEU A 20 -0.82 -14.23 16.98
N ASN A 21 -1.09 -13.25 17.85
CA ASN A 21 -2.41 -13.03 18.41
C ASN A 21 -3.31 -12.62 17.25
N LEU A 22 -3.63 -13.59 16.38
CA LEU A 22 -4.75 -13.56 15.47
C LEU A 22 -5.94 -13.30 16.37
N ILE A 23 -6.54 -12.13 16.17
CA ILE A 23 -7.85 -11.69 16.65
C ILE A 23 -8.36 -12.60 17.78
N GLN A 24 -7.86 -12.39 19.00
CA GLN A 24 -8.23 -13.23 20.15
C GLN A 24 -9.59 -12.78 20.67
N TYR A 25 -10.61 -13.60 20.47
CA TYR A 25 -11.89 -13.44 21.14
C TYR A 25 -11.73 -13.75 22.63
N THR A 26 -11.71 -12.70 23.45
CA THR A 26 -11.61 -12.80 24.92
C THR A 26 -12.98 -12.53 25.55
N SER A 27 -14.00 -13.31 25.19
CA SER A 27 -15.21 -13.34 26.03
C SER A 27 -14.92 -14.18 27.27
N GLN A 28 -14.46 -13.53 28.33
CA GLN A 28 -14.36 -14.09 29.69
C GLN A 28 -15.64 -13.84 30.51
N VAL A 29 -16.73 -13.41 29.87
CA VAL A 29 -17.98 -13.06 30.55
C VAL A 29 -18.93 -14.24 30.48
N GLU A 30 -19.55 -14.57 31.61
CA GLU A 30 -20.64 -15.55 31.68
C GLU A 30 -21.74 -15.08 30.71
N PRO A 31 -22.12 -15.87 29.69
CA PRO A 31 -23.00 -15.40 28.63
C PRO A 31 -24.32 -14.94 29.25
N LEU A 32 -24.77 -13.73 28.90
CA LEU A 32 -26.10 -13.24 29.28
C LEU A 32 -27.14 -14.32 28.97
N ASP A 33 -28.01 -14.62 29.95
CA ASP A 33 -29.05 -15.62 29.79
C ASP A 33 -29.88 -15.35 28.52
N VAL A 34 -29.90 -16.33 27.62
CA VAL A 34 -30.63 -16.25 26.34
C VAL A 34 -32.12 -15.98 26.56
N GLN A 35 -32.69 -16.48 27.66
CA GLN A 35 -34.09 -16.21 27.99
C GLN A 35 -34.32 -14.73 28.34
N LEU A 36 -33.40 -14.15 29.11
CA LEU A 36 -33.43 -12.72 29.43
C LEU A 36 -33.28 -11.86 28.17
N LEU A 37 -32.33 -12.20 27.29
CA LEU A 37 -32.13 -11.48 26.02
C LEU A 37 -33.37 -11.52 25.11
N ASN A 38 -34.03 -12.67 25.01
CA ASN A 38 -35.27 -12.78 24.23
C ASN A 38 -36.42 -11.98 24.86
N HIS A 39 -36.55 -12.00 26.19
CA HIS A 39 -37.55 -11.20 26.89
C HIS A 39 -37.33 -9.69 26.68
N LEU A 40 -36.09 -9.23 26.80
CA LEU A 40 -35.73 -7.83 26.55
C LEU A 40 -35.97 -7.44 25.08
N ARG A 41 -35.76 -8.36 24.13
CA ARG A 41 -36.04 -8.13 22.71
C ARG A 41 -37.54 -7.95 22.46
N GLU A 42 -38.38 -8.81 23.02
CA GLU A 42 -39.83 -8.67 22.94
C GLU A 42 -40.31 -7.37 23.58
N GLN A 43 -39.77 -7.01 24.74
CA GLN A 43 -40.07 -5.73 25.39
C GLN A 43 -39.63 -4.54 24.53
N ALA A 44 -38.46 -4.60 23.89
CA ALA A 44 -37.99 -3.56 22.99
C ALA A 44 -38.90 -3.37 21.77
N GLN A 45 -39.39 -4.47 21.19
CA GLN A 45 -40.33 -4.43 20.09
C GLN A 45 -41.68 -3.81 20.50
N ASN A 46 -42.18 -4.13 21.71
CA ASN A 46 -43.49 -3.68 22.18
C ASN A 46 -43.52 -2.29 22.84
N THR A 47 -42.38 -1.71 23.21
CA THR A 47 -42.34 -0.43 23.98
C THR A 47 -42.19 0.79 23.07
N ASP A 48 -43.24 1.58 22.86
CA ASP A 48 -43.24 2.69 21.89
C ASP A 48 -42.46 3.95 22.30
N ASP A 49 -42.17 4.10 23.59
CA ASP A 49 -41.40 5.21 24.15
C ASP A 49 -39.92 4.84 24.32
N LEU A 50 -39.05 5.54 23.59
CA LEU A 50 -37.60 5.33 23.63
C LEU A 50 -37.02 5.62 25.03
N SER A 51 -37.60 6.56 25.78
CA SER A 51 -37.14 6.90 27.13
C SER A 51 -37.38 5.74 28.09
N VAL A 52 -38.56 5.12 27.99
CA VAL A 52 -38.91 3.92 28.78
C VAL A 52 -38.03 2.74 28.35
N LEU A 53 -37.79 2.60 27.05
CA LEU A 53 -36.91 1.57 26.50
C LEU A 53 -35.48 1.65 27.06
N PHE A 54 -34.85 2.82 27.03
CA PHE A 54 -33.49 3.01 27.53
C PHE A 54 -33.40 2.88 29.07
N ASN A 55 -34.49 3.06 29.81
CA ASN A 55 -34.52 2.82 31.25
C ASN A 55 -34.62 1.34 31.64
N ILE A 56 -35.20 0.51 30.77
CA ILE A 56 -35.40 -0.93 31.03
C ILE A 56 -34.19 -1.74 30.54
N LEU A 57 -33.53 -1.29 29.46
CA LEU A 57 -32.42 -2.00 28.86
C LEU A 57 -31.09 -1.77 29.61
N PRO A 58 -30.17 -2.75 29.57
CA PRO A 58 -28.77 -2.51 29.91
C PRO A 58 -28.17 -1.39 29.05
N PRO A 59 -27.10 -0.71 29.52
CA PRO A 59 -26.39 0.27 28.72
C PRO A 59 -25.97 -0.30 27.36
N VAL A 60 -26.17 0.46 26.28
CA VAL A 60 -25.89 -0.01 24.92
C VAL A 60 -24.42 -0.39 24.73
N GLU A 61 -23.49 0.31 25.38
CA GLU A 61 -22.06 -0.03 25.40
C GLU A 61 -21.80 -1.47 25.88
N GLN A 62 -22.51 -1.90 26.93
CA GLN A 62 -22.42 -3.26 27.47
C GLN A 62 -23.03 -4.28 26.50
N LEU A 63 -24.13 -3.92 25.82
CA LEU A 63 -24.70 -4.79 24.80
C LEU A 63 -23.73 -4.97 23.62
N VAL A 64 -23.03 -3.91 23.21
CA VAL A 64 -22.03 -3.97 22.13
C VAL A 64 -20.83 -4.84 22.51
N SER A 65 -20.36 -4.79 23.76
CA SER A 65 -19.22 -5.62 24.19
C SER A 65 -19.50 -7.13 24.19
N GLU A 66 -20.78 -7.52 24.31
CA GLU A 66 -21.22 -8.92 24.38
C GLU A 66 -21.64 -9.50 23.00
N ILE A 67 -21.30 -8.81 21.90
CA ILE A 67 -21.44 -9.35 20.54
C ILE A 67 -20.62 -10.65 20.43
N PRO A 68 -21.23 -11.76 19.95
CA PRO A 68 -22.38 -11.78 19.03
C PRO A 68 -23.76 -12.01 19.65
N TYR A 69 -23.87 -12.39 20.93
CA TYR A 69 -25.13 -12.89 21.49
C TYR A 69 -26.23 -11.82 21.60
N THR A 70 -25.83 -10.56 21.73
CA THR A 70 -26.72 -9.39 21.84
C THR A 70 -27.19 -8.86 20.48
N LEU A 71 -26.68 -9.37 19.35
CA LEU A 71 -26.99 -8.85 18.01
C LEU A 71 -28.49 -8.80 17.70
N PRO A 72 -29.32 -9.81 18.02
CA PRO A 72 -30.76 -9.74 17.74
C PRO A 72 -31.51 -8.68 18.57
N LEU A 73 -31.01 -8.37 19.78
CA LEU A 73 -31.55 -7.31 20.62
C LEU A 73 -31.11 -5.93 20.11
N LEU A 74 -29.82 -5.79 19.77
CA LEU A 74 -29.29 -4.57 19.16
C LEU A 74 -30.00 -4.23 17.85
N GLU A 75 -30.26 -5.22 17.00
CA GLU A 75 -31.05 -5.05 15.77
C GLU A 75 -32.44 -4.46 16.07
N ALA A 76 -33.16 -5.01 17.05
CA ALA A 76 -34.49 -4.52 17.42
C ALA A 76 -34.45 -3.08 17.93
N ILE A 77 -33.47 -2.73 18.77
CA ILE A 77 -33.29 -1.38 19.32
C ILE A 77 -32.99 -0.39 18.20
N TYR A 78 -32.03 -0.72 17.33
CA TYR A 78 -31.59 0.16 16.25
C TYR A 78 -32.68 0.38 15.20
N LEU A 79 -33.41 -0.67 14.80
CA LEU A 79 -34.55 -0.53 13.89
C LEU A 79 -35.62 0.38 14.48
N LYS A 80 -35.92 0.25 15.78
CA LYS A 80 -36.92 1.08 16.44
C LYS A 80 -36.50 2.54 16.50
N CYS A 81 -35.24 2.80 16.84
CA CYS A 81 -34.69 4.16 16.83
C CYS A 81 -34.65 4.76 15.42
N GLU A 82 -34.33 3.97 14.40
CA GLU A 82 -34.34 4.42 13.00
C GLU A 82 -35.76 4.76 12.51
N LEU A 83 -36.75 3.91 12.81
CA LEU A 83 -38.14 4.17 12.44
C LEU A 83 -38.65 5.48 13.07
N ARG A 84 -38.37 5.69 14.36
CA ARG A 84 -38.70 6.93 15.07
C ARG A 84 -38.00 8.16 14.49
N SER A 85 -36.71 8.03 14.18
CA SER A 85 -35.93 9.10 13.53
C SER A 85 -36.57 9.51 12.19
N VAL A 86 -37.09 8.56 11.41
CA VAL A 86 -37.80 8.84 10.15
C VAL A 86 -39.18 9.47 10.40
N GLU A 87 -39.92 9.00 11.40
CA GLU A 87 -41.26 9.52 11.73
C GLU A 87 -41.23 10.94 12.29
N ASP A 88 -40.31 11.23 13.20
CA ASP A 88 -40.21 12.51 13.91
C ASP A 88 -39.33 13.53 13.15
N GLY A 89 -38.66 13.11 12.07
CA GLY A 89 -37.70 13.92 11.30
C GLY A 89 -36.44 14.30 12.09
N LEU A 90 -36.17 13.60 13.21
CA LEU A 90 -35.02 13.81 14.07
C LEU A 90 -33.84 12.96 13.63
N LEU A 91 -32.62 13.39 13.95
CA LEU A 91 -31.42 12.58 13.70
C LEU A 91 -31.33 11.41 14.69
N LEU A 92 -30.78 10.29 14.25
CA LEU A 92 -30.50 9.15 15.11
C LEU A 92 -29.55 9.57 16.27
N PRO A 93 -29.82 9.17 17.53
CA PRO A 93 -28.95 9.46 18.67
C PRO A 93 -27.69 8.59 18.62
N THR A 94 -26.74 8.98 17.76
CA THR A 94 -25.56 8.19 17.40
C THR A 94 -24.60 7.94 18.57
N LYS A 95 -24.56 8.85 19.55
CA LYS A 95 -23.71 8.72 20.75
C LYS A 95 -24.31 7.76 21.75
N GLU A 96 -25.60 7.90 22.04
CA GLU A 96 -26.36 7.10 22.98
C GLU A 96 -26.49 5.64 22.51
N LEU A 97 -26.54 5.44 21.18
CA LEU A 97 -26.52 4.12 20.57
C LEU A 97 -25.10 3.56 20.40
N CYS A 98 -24.05 4.35 20.62
CA CYS A 98 -22.66 3.94 20.47
C CYS A 98 -22.33 3.41 19.06
N CYS A 99 -22.84 4.09 18.02
CA CYS A 99 -22.76 3.59 16.63
C CYS A 99 -21.32 3.32 16.15
N GLU A 100 -20.35 4.12 16.59
CA GLU A 100 -18.94 3.91 16.25
C GLU A 100 -18.39 2.63 16.88
N GLN A 101 -18.65 2.40 18.16
CA GLN A 101 -18.23 1.18 18.85
C GLN A 101 -18.91 -0.06 18.27
N LEU A 102 -20.21 0.02 17.98
CA LEU A 102 -20.95 -1.06 17.32
C LEU A 102 -20.34 -1.38 15.95
N PHE A 103 -20.08 -0.36 15.13
CA PHE A 103 -19.47 -0.54 13.81
C PHE A 103 -18.11 -1.24 13.92
N CYS A 104 -17.22 -0.77 14.80
CA CYS A 104 -15.92 -1.39 15.02
C CYS A 104 -16.05 -2.85 15.47
N GLN A 105 -16.98 -3.15 16.38
CA GLN A 105 -17.19 -4.51 16.87
C GLN A 105 -17.78 -5.44 15.80
N LEU A 106 -18.70 -4.93 14.96
CA LEU A 106 -19.25 -5.68 13.82
C LEU A 106 -18.17 -6.01 12.79
N VAL A 107 -17.32 -5.02 12.44
CA VAL A 107 -16.18 -5.20 11.52
C VAL A 107 -15.16 -6.18 12.10
N TRP A 108 -14.85 -6.07 13.39
CA TRP A 108 -13.95 -6.97 14.08
C TRP A 108 -14.49 -8.42 14.08
N TRP A 109 -15.77 -8.59 14.40
CA TRP A 109 -16.41 -9.91 14.47
C TRP A 109 -16.52 -10.56 13.09
N THR A 110 -16.91 -9.80 12.05
CA THR A 110 -16.90 -10.29 10.66
C THR A 110 -15.51 -10.78 10.25
N ALA A 111 -14.46 -10.00 10.51
CA ALA A 111 -13.09 -10.38 10.21
C ALA A 111 -12.62 -11.62 11.02
N PHE A 112 -12.98 -11.70 12.30
CA PHE A 112 -12.72 -12.86 13.15
C PHE A 112 -13.34 -14.13 12.56
N CYS A 113 -14.61 -14.06 12.15
CA CYS A 113 -15.32 -15.18 11.56
C CYS A 113 -14.70 -15.65 10.23
N GLU A 114 -14.34 -14.72 9.34
CA GLU A 114 -13.66 -15.05 8.08
C GLU A 114 -12.34 -15.80 8.30
N GLN A 115 -11.54 -15.35 9.28
CA GLN A 115 -10.28 -15.98 9.63
C GLN A 115 -10.48 -17.37 10.25
N SER A 116 -11.48 -17.52 11.13
CA SER A 116 -11.80 -18.80 11.79
C SER A 116 -12.24 -19.88 10.80
N ASN A 117 -12.86 -19.51 9.68
CA ASN A 117 -13.23 -20.45 8.61
C ASN A 117 -12.02 -21.00 7.85
N SER A 118 -10.89 -20.28 7.84
CA SER A 118 -9.66 -20.68 7.14
C SER A 118 -8.79 -21.63 7.98
N THR A 119 -8.81 -21.48 9.30
CA THR A 119 -8.06 -22.33 10.23
C THR A 119 -8.94 -23.45 10.80
N SER A 120 -8.50 -24.70 10.75
CA SER A 120 -9.22 -25.90 11.21
C SER A 120 -9.53 -25.98 12.72
N VAL A 121 -9.46 -24.86 13.45
CA VAL A 121 -9.75 -24.75 14.88
C VAL A 121 -11.21 -24.31 15.06
N LYS A 122 -12.15 -25.24 14.88
CA LYS A 122 -13.55 -25.04 15.27
C LYS A 122 -13.65 -25.06 16.80
N LYS A 123 -13.45 -23.92 17.45
CA LYS A 123 -13.80 -23.73 18.86
C LYS A 123 -15.08 -22.92 18.96
N HIS A 124 -16.13 -23.55 19.52
CA HIS A 124 -17.19 -23.03 20.40
C HIS A 124 -17.74 -21.59 20.23
N CYS A 125 -17.55 -20.92 19.09
CA CYS A 125 -18.20 -19.66 18.76
C CYS A 125 -19.50 -19.93 18.01
N ALA A 126 -20.52 -19.13 18.30
CA ALA A 126 -21.74 -19.14 17.51
C ALA A 126 -21.40 -18.86 16.04
N MET A 127 -22.06 -19.55 15.11
CA MET A 127 -21.69 -19.49 13.70
C MET A 127 -22.07 -18.12 13.14
N PHE A 128 -21.18 -17.53 12.34
CA PHE A 128 -21.43 -16.27 11.65
C PHE A 128 -22.77 -16.25 10.89
N THR A 129 -23.14 -17.39 10.31
CA THR A 129 -24.39 -17.59 9.57
C THR A 129 -25.64 -17.30 10.38
N ASP A 130 -25.60 -17.53 11.70
CA ASP A 130 -26.77 -17.40 12.57
C ASP A 130 -27.12 -15.93 12.82
N PHE A 131 -26.12 -15.04 12.74
CA PHE A 131 -26.27 -13.60 13.00
C PHE A 131 -26.08 -12.72 11.77
N GLN A 132 -25.72 -13.31 10.62
CA GLN A 132 -25.52 -12.58 9.36
C GLN A 132 -26.68 -11.64 9.02
N PRO A 133 -27.98 -12.02 9.19
CA PRO A 133 -29.09 -11.09 8.95
C PRO A 133 -29.03 -9.85 9.85
N CYS A 134 -28.83 -10.03 11.16
CA CYS A 134 -28.74 -8.94 12.12
C CYS A 134 -27.57 -8.00 11.80
N ILE A 135 -26.40 -8.57 11.45
CA ILE A 135 -25.22 -7.80 11.06
C ILE A 135 -25.52 -6.97 9.81
N ALA A 136 -26.13 -7.56 8.78
CA ALA A 136 -26.48 -6.87 7.55
C ALA A 136 -27.47 -5.72 7.78
N THR A 137 -28.50 -5.95 8.60
CA THR A 137 -29.46 -4.91 9.01
C THR A 137 -28.73 -3.76 9.71
N LEU A 138 -27.95 -4.05 10.76
CA LEU A 138 -27.22 -3.04 11.53
C LEU A 138 -26.24 -2.25 10.67
N MET A 139 -25.47 -2.91 9.80
CA MET A 139 -24.56 -2.25 8.86
C MET A 139 -25.30 -1.35 7.87
N THR A 140 -26.50 -1.74 7.43
CA THR A 140 -27.34 -0.91 6.56
C THR A 140 -27.85 0.34 7.27
N ILE A 141 -28.29 0.21 8.52
CA ILE A 141 -28.71 1.34 9.37
C ILE A 141 -27.54 2.30 9.58
N ILE A 142 -26.38 1.79 10.01
CA ILE A 142 -25.16 2.59 10.21
C ILE A 142 -24.75 3.28 8.90
N GLY A 143 -24.80 2.59 7.76
CA GLY A 143 -24.46 3.18 6.46
C GLY A 143 -25.35 4.34 6.06
N ARG A 144 -26.64 4.33 6.42
CA ARG A 144 -27.58 5.43 6.15
C ARG A 144 -27.46 6.56 7.16
N GLN A 145 -27.34 6.23 8.44
CA GLN A 145 -27.43 7.19 9.54
C GLN A 145 -26.08 7.79 9.95
N CYS A 146 -24.97 7.10 9.65
CA CYS A 146 -23.60 7.49 10.00
C CYS A 146 -22.66 7.42 8.76
N PRO A 147 -22.95 8.13 7.65
CA PRO A 147 -22.14 8.04 6.43
C PRO A 147 -20.69 8.49 6.63
N ASP A 148 -20.43 9.47 7.51
CA ASP A 148 -19.08 9.95 7.81
C ASP A 148 -18.21 8.89 8.48
N LEU A 149 -18.81 8.05 9.33
CA LEU A 149 -18.11 6.94 9.98
C LEU A 149 -17.65 5.91 8.95
N VAL A 150 -18.55 5.53 8.04
CA VAL A 150 -18.25 4.58 6.95
C VAL A 150 -17.19 5.16 6.01
N LYS A 151 -17.30 6.45 5.68
CA LYS A 151 -16.31 7.15 4.85
C LYS A 151 -14.92 7.12 5.51
N ARG A 152 -14.82 7.47 6.79
CA ARG A 152 -13.56 7.45 7.55
C ARG A 152 -12.95 6.04 7.57
N ALA A 153 -13.75 5.01 7.83
CA ALA A 153 -13.29 3.64 7.78
C ALA A 153 -12.75 3.23 6.39
N HIS A 154 -13.37 3.70 5.31
CA HIS A 154 -12.86 3.50 3.95
C HIS A 154 -11.54 4.26 3.70
N GLU A 155 -11.44 5.50 4.18
CA GLU A 155 -10.22 6.31 4.11
C GLU A 155 -9.07 5.60 4.84
N ASP A 156 -9.30 5.12 6.06
CA ASP A 156 -8.33 4.37 6.87
C ASP A 156 -7.90 3.06 6.17
N ARG A 157 -8.85 2.32 5.58
CA ARG A 157 -8.55 1.12 4.79
C ARG A 157 -7.65 1.44 3.60
N ASN A 158 -7.93 2.54 2.90
CA ASN A 158 -7.14 2.94 1.74
C ASN A 158 -5.74 3.39 2.15
N GLN A 159 -5.61 4.15 3.24
CA GLN A 159 -4.31 4.53 3.81
C GLN A 159 -3.50 3.30 4.20
N LEU A 160 -4.12 2.33 4.90
CA LEU A 160 -3.47 1.08 5.26
C LEU A 160 -3.01 0.30 4.01
N LYS A 161 -3.84 0.25 2.97
CA LYS A 161 -3.47 -0.39 1.69
C LYS A 161 -2.25 0.28 1.07
N THR A 162 -2.21 1.61 1.01
CA THR A 162 -1.05 2.35 0.51
C THR A 162 0.20 2.10 1.36
N CYS A 163 0.07 2.06 2.69
CA CYS A 163 1.18 1.71 3.58
C CYS A 163 1.67 0.27 3.38
N LEU A 164 0.79 -0.69 3.13
CA LEU A 164 1.18 -2.08 2.85
C LEU A 164 1.87 -2.22 1.49
N GLU A 165 1.41 -1.49 0.47
CA GLU A 165 2.04 -1.43 -0.85
C GLU A 165 3.45 -0.81 -0.76
N SER A 166 3.63 0.25 0.04
CA SER A 166 4.93 0.88 0.23
C SER A 166 5.87 0.04 1.11
N LEU A 167 5.34 -0.69 2.10
CA LEU A 167 6.12 -1.61 2.94
C LEU A 167 6.80 -2.71 2.10
N GLY A 168 6.15 -3.17 1.03
CA GLY A 168 6.71 -4.16 0.11
C GLY A 168 7.81 -3.61 -0.82
N CYS A 169 7.98 -2.29 -0.90
CA CYS A 169 8.85 -1.63 -1.87
C CYS A 169 10.08 -0.96 -1.23
N HIS A 170 10.22 -0.91 0.10
CA HIS A 170 11.38 -0.29 0.73
C HIS A 170 12.68 -1.01 0.37
N GLY A 171 13.50 -0.33 -0.44
CA GLY A 171 14.76 -0.87 -0.94
C GLY A 171 14.62 -1.79 -2.15
N LEU A 172 13.44 -1.89 -2.77
CA LEU A 172 13.21 -2.58 -4.04
C LEU A 172 12.77 -1.56 -5.12
N VAL A 173 13.18 -1.80 -6.37
CA VAL A 173 12.81 -1.00 -7.54
C VAL A 173 12.33 -1.93 -8.65
N ASN A 174 11.36 -1.46 -9.44
CA ASN A 174 10.82 -2.22 -10.56
C ASN A 174 11.84 -2.27 -11.71
N CYS A 175 12.20 -3.48 -12.12
CA CYS A 175 12.95 -3.76 -13.34
C CYS A 175 12.05 -4.55 -14.31
N SER A 176 12.43 -4.64 -15.59
CA SER A 176 11.66 -5.38 -16.61
C SER A 176 11.48 -6.86 -16.28
N SER A 177 12.35 -7.44 -15.45
CA SER A 177 12.27 -8.82 -14.96
C SER A 177 11.62 -8.97 -13.58
N GLY A 178 11.06 -7.89 -13.01
CA GLY A 178 10.46 -7.86 -11.67
C GLY A 178 11.19 -6.92 -10.70
N LEU A 179 10.86 -7.03 -9.41
CA LEU A 179 11.45 -6.21 -8.35
C LEU A 179 12.89 -6.65 -8.04
N ILE A 180 13.83 -5.72 -8.03
CA ILE A 180 15.23 -5.92 -7.62
C ILE A 180 15.60 -4.95 -6.50
N ARG A 181 16.64 -5.26 -5.71
CA ARG A 181 17.09 -4.31 -4.67
C ARG A 181 17.61 -3.02 -5.31
N MET A 182 17.35 -1.88 -4.68
CA MET A 182 17.85 -0.58 -5.14
C MET A 182 19.37 -0.59 -5.32
N THR A 183 20.10 -1.25 -4.42
CA THR A 183 21.55 -1.43 -4.55
C THR A 183 21.95 -2.21 -5.80
N ASP A 184 21.17 -3.23 -6.16
CA ASP A 184 21.43 -4.05 -7.36
C ASP A 184 21.08 -3.28 -8.63
N ALA A 185 20.01 -2.48 -8.61
CA ALA A 185 19.63 -1.61 -9.71
C ALA A 185 20.68 -0.52 -9.99
N VAL A 186 21.15 0.15 -8.95
CA VAL A 186 22.24 1.14 -9.04
C VAL A 186 23.51 0.49 -9.60
N HIS A 187 23.83 -0.72 -9.14
CA HIS A 187 24.99 -1.45 -9.65
C HIS A 187 24.84 -1.84 -11.13
N LEU A 188 23.66 -2.29 -11.55
CA LEU A 188 23.35 -2.61 -12.95
C LEU A 188 23.47 -1.38 -13.86
N GLU A 189 22.93 -0.23 -13.43
CA GLU A 189 22.99 1.00 -14.22
C GLU A 189 24.45 1.52 -14.32
N LEU A 190 25.23 1.41 -13.24
CA LEU A 190 26.65 1.76 -13.25
C LEU A 190 27.44 0.86 -14.21
N LEU A 191 27.17 -0.44 -14.23
CA LEU A 191 27.81 -1.37 -15.17
C LEU A 191 27.48 -1.03 -16.63
N LYS A 192 26.22 -0.69 -16.91
CA LYS A 192 25.79 -0.25 -18.24
C LYS A 192 26.50 1.04 -18.66
N HIS A 193 26.66 2.00 -17.75
CA HIS A 193 27.41 3.23 -18.00
C HIS A 193 28.89 2.95 -18.30
N VAL A 194 29.52 2.07 -17.52
CA VAL A 194 30.91 1.66 -17.76
C VAL A 194 31.07 1.02 -19.13
N GLU A 195 30.13 0.16 -19.54
CA GLU A 195 30.21 -0.49 -20.86
C GLU A 195 30.02 0.51 -22.01
N ASN A 196 29.07 1.44 -21.88
CA ASN A 196 28.90 2.52 -22.85
C ASN A 196 30.18 3.35 -22.99
N LEU A 197 30.82 3.74 -21.87
CA LEU A 197 32.08 4.48 -21.88
C LEU A 197 33.21 3.71 -22.59
N LYS A 198 33.27 2.38 -22.46
CA LYS A 198 34.25 1.57 -23.20
C LYS A 198 34.00 1.62 -24.71
N VAL A 199 32.74 1.50 -25.15
CA VAL A 199 32.37 1.58 -26.57
C VAL A 199 32.77 2.94 -27.16
N ILE A 200 32.56 4.02 -26.42
CA ILE A 200 32.95 5.37 -26.86
C ILE A 200 34.47 5.50 -26.91
N CYS A 201 35.18 5.00 -25.90
CA CYS A 201 36.65 4.95 -25.94
C CYS A 201 37.18 4.20 -27.16
N THR A 202 36.51 3.14 -27.61
CA THR A 202 36.86 2.46 -28.86
C THR A 202 36.56 3.30 -30.09
N GLN A 203 35.40 3.97 -30.16
CA GLN A 203 35.05 4.86 -31.27
C GLN A 203 35.99 6.06 -31.38
N ILE A 204 36.38 6.68 -30.25
CA ILE A 204 37.37 7.76 -30.21
C ILE A 204 38.72 7.26 -30.73
N LYS A 205 39.16 6.06 -30.34
CA LYS A 205 40.41 5.47 -30.85
C LYS A 205 40.35 5.22 -32.35
N GLU A 206 39.21 4.75 -32.87
CA GLU A 206 39.01 4.55 -34.32
C GLU A 206 39.03 5.88 -35.09
N LEU A 207 38.41 6.93 -34.54
CA LEU A 207 38.45 8.29 -35.09
C LEU A 207 39.85 8.93 -35.03
N GLN A 208 40.65 8.59 -34.02
CA GLN A 208 42.04 9.02 -33.92
C GLN A 208 42.98 8.25 -34.86
N HIS A 209 42.63 7.02 -35.21
CA HIS A 209 43.49 6.15 -36.01
C HIS A 209 43.17 6.27 -37.51
N ASP A 210 43.39 7.44 -38.11
CA ASP A 210 43.51 7.53 -39.56
C ASP A 210 44.91 7.03 -39.99
N PRO A 211 45.04 5.85 -40.63
CA PRO A 211 46.33 5.29 -41.05
C PRO A 211 47.06 6.13 -42.11
N LYS A 212 46.45 7.21 -42.62
CA LYS A 212 47.12 8.18 -43.51
C LYS A 212 47.78 9.35 -42.76
N SER A 213 47.57 9.49 -41.46
CA SER A 213 48.13 10.57 -40.65
C SER A 213 49.32 10.10 -39.81
N ASN A 214 50.47 9.85 -40.45
CA ASN A 214 51.78 9.93 -39.77
C ASN A 214 52.19 11.40 -39.49
N ALA A 215 51.25 12.33 -39.53
CA ALA A 215 51.51 13.72 -39.22
C ALA A 215 51.56 13.88 -37.68
N PRO A 216 52.58 14.59 -37.15
CA PRO A 216 52.65 14.88 -35.73
C PRO A 216 51.38 15.62 -35.29
N ASP A 217 50.98 15.38 -34.04
CA ASP A 217 49.86 16.06 -33.40
C ASP A 217 49.99 17.59 -33.63
N PRO A 218 49.03 18.25 -34.28
CA PRO A 218 49.18 19.63 -34.75
C PRO A 218 49.21 20.68 -33.63
N SER A 219 48.86 20.28 -32.41
CA SER A 219 49.17 21.03 -31.18
C SER A 219 50.68 21.19 -30.95
N CYS A 220 51.48 20.33 -31.57
CA CYS A 220 52.94 20.30 -31.54
C CYS A 220 53.58 20.76 -32.87
N GLU A 221 52.80 21.24 -33.85
CA GLU A 221 53.33 21.75 -35.12
C GLU A 221 53.90 23.17 -34.96
N SER A 222 55.04 23.43 -35.60
CA SER A 222 55.65 24.76 -35.70
C SER A 222 54.64 25.81 -36.18
N HIS A 223 54.69 27.02 -35.61
CA HIS A 223 53.84 28.15 -35.98
C HIS A 223 53.86 28.45 -37.50
N GLN A 224 54.99 28.19 -38.16
CA GLN A 224 55.12 28.35 -39.61
C GLN A 224 54.25 27.36 -40.40
N ARG A 225 54.05 26.15 -39.87
CA ARG A 225 53.20 25.13 -40.48
C ARG A 225 51.72 25.44 -40.28
N GLN A 226 51.35 25.96 -39.11
CA GLN A 226 50.00 26.48 -38.84
C GLN A 226 49.63 27.62 -39.80
N MET A 227 50.57 28.52 -40.10
CA MET A 227 50.40 29.61 -41.06
C MET A 227 50.29 29.16 -42.53
N SER A 228 50.68 27.92 -42.84
CA SER A 228 50.69 27.35 -44.20
C SER A 228 49.55 26.36 -44.48
N MET A 229 48.60 26.22 -43.54
CA MET A 229 47.49 25.29 -43.68
C MET A 229 46.59 25.66 -44.86
N ARG A 230 46.23 24.65 -45.66
CA ARG A 230 45.27 24.83 -46.76
C ARG A 230 43.85 24.78 -46.23
N LEU A 231 42.96 25.54 -46.86
CA LEU A 231 41.54 25.57 -46.51
C LEU A 231 40.90 24.16 -46.49
N SER A 232 41.30 23.27 -47.41
CA SER A 232 40.84 21.87 -47.43
C SER A 232 41.21 21.09 -46.16
N GLN A 233 42.39 21.34 -45.59
CA GLN A 233 42.85 20.71 -44.35
C GLN A 233 42.10 21.25 -43.13
N VAL A 234 41.72 22.53 -43.16
CA VAL A 234 40.86 23.14 -42.13
C VAL A 234 39.48 22.49 -42.14
N PHE A 235 38.88 22.30 -43.33
CA PHE A 235 37.57 21.66 -43.45
C PHE A 235 37.55 20.20 -43.00
N GLU A 236 38.57 19.40 -43.33
CA GLU A 236 38.67 18.03 -42.81
C GLU A 236 38.75 17.99 -41.28
N ARG A 237 39.47 18.92 -40.67
CA ARG A 237 39.56 19.03 -39.20
C ARG A 237 38.25 19.43 -38.57
N LEU A 238 37.57 20.45 -39.13
CA LEU A 238 36.25 20.87 -38.63
C LEU A 238 35.26 19.72 -38.71
N LYS A 239 35.27 18.95 -39.80
CA LYS A 239 34.42 17.77 -39.98
C LYS A 239 34.72 16.67 -38.96
N LEU A 240 36.00 16.41 -38.66
CA LEU A 240 36.39 15.44 -37.63
C LEU A 240 35.93 15.88 -36.24
N ASN A 241 36.11 17.16 -35.90
CA ASN A 241 35.69 17.73 -34.62
C ASN A 241 34.16 17.70 -34.47
N GLU A 242 33.42 18.00 -35.52
CA GLU A 242 31.96 17.90 -35.55
C GLU A 242 31.51 16.44 -35.32
N THR A 243 32.19 15.48 -35.96
CA THR A 243 31.89 14.05 -35.76
C THR A 243 32.17 13.60 -34.32
N LEU A 244 33.30 14.02 -33.75
CA LEU A 244 33.64 13.76 -32.34
C LEU A 244 32.63 14.41 -31.39
N GLN A 245 32.20 15.62 -31.68
CA GLN A 245 31.19 16.33 -30.91
C GLN A 245 29.86 15.56 -30.91
N CYS A 246 29.39 15.07 -32.07
CA CYS A 246 28.17 14.26 -32.15
C CYS A 246 28.27 12.98 -31.30
N VAL A 247 29.39 12.25 -31.37
CA VAL A 247 29.60 11.02 -30.56
C VAL A 247 29.60 11.32 -29.06
N LEU A 248 30.19 12.44 -28.66
CA LEU A 248 30.20 12.87 -27.26
C LEU A 248 28.83 13.39 -26.81
N GLU A 249 28.11 14.14 -27.65
CA GLU A 249 26.77 14.65 -27.34
C GLU A 249 25.76 13.53 -27.14
N GLU A 250 25.74 12.50 -28.00
CA GLU A 250 24.90 11.30 -27.80
C GLU A 250 25.17 10.60 -26.45
N THR A 251 26.40 10.70 -25.95
CA THR A 251 26.80 10.14 -24.66
C THR A 251 26.32 10.99 -23.49
N PHE A 252 26.55 12.31 -23.55
CA PHE A 252 26.24 13.22 -22.45
C PHE A 252 24.77 13.67 -22.40
N GLN A 253 24.02 13.52 -23.50
CA GLN A 253 22.57 13.74 -23.55
C GLN A 253 21.75 12.54 -23.05
N ASN A 254 22.38 11.39 -22.75
CA ASN A 254 21.78 10.35 -21.92
C ASN A 254 21.73 10.81 -20.44
N GLN A 255 21.05 11.94 -20.18
CA GLN A 255 20.72 12.49 -18.86
C GLN A 255 19.71 11.62 -18.08
N HIS A 256 19.66 10.32 -18.31
CA HIS A 256 18.92 9.41 -17.45
C HIS A 256 19.49 9.35 -16.03
N VAL A 257 20.67 9.90 -15.75
CA VAL A 257 21.17 10.09 -14.38
C VAL A 257 20.45 11.25 -13.68
N SER A 258 20.07 12.31 -14.41
CA SER A 258 19.30 13.43 -13.86
C SER A 258 17.85 13.01 -13.61
N ASP A 259 17.23 12.29 -14.55
CA ASP A 259 15.83 11.86 -14.43
C ASP A 259 15.66 10.71 -13.43
N PHE A 260 16.62 9.79 -13.31
CA PHE A 260 16.56 8.72 -12.33
C PHE A 260 16.77 9.22 -10.90
N GLN A 261 17.60 10.26 -10.70
CA GLN A 261 17.79 10.89 -9.39
C GLN A 261 16.64 11.82 -9.00
N VAL A 262 15.99 12.50 -9.94
CA VAL A 262 14.89 13.42 -9.60
C VAL A 262 13.56 12.68 -9.44
N GLU A 263 13.22 11.72 -10.30
CA GLU A 263 11.89 11.08 -10.24
C GLU A 263 11.84 9.94 -9.21
N THR A 264 12.93 9.20 -9.01
CA THR A 264 12.97 8.07 -8.06
C THR A 264 13.16 8.54 -6.61
N ILE A 265 13.93 9.61 -6.38
CA ILE A 265 14.12 10.16 -5.03
C ILE A 265 12.91 11.00 -4.61
N ARG A 266 12.28 11.75 -5.54
CA ARG A 266 11.07 12.52 -5.26
C ARG A 266 9.83 11.67 -4.99
N ASN A 267 9.79 10.44 -5.48
CA ASN A 267 8.71 9.48 -5.20
C ASN A 267 9.00 8.56 -4.00
N CYS A 268 10.16 8.71 -3.35
CA CYS A 268 10.55 7.93 -2.16
C CYS A 268 10.67 8.77 -0.87
N VAL A 269 10.46 10.09 -0.93
CA VAL A 269 10.38 11.02 0.21
C VAL A 269 9.00 11.66 0.23
#